data_AF-A0A8B6E7X4-F1
#
_entry.id   AF-A0A8B6E7X4-F1
#
_cell.length_a   1.000
_cell.length_b   1.000
_cell.length_c   1.000
_cell.angle_alpha   90.00
_cell.angle_beta   90.00
_cell.angle_gamma   90.00
#
_symmetry.space_group_name_H-M   'P 1'
#
loop_
_entity.id
_entity.type
_entity.pdbx_description
1 polymer ?
#
loop_
_entity_poly.entity_id
_entity_poly.type
_entity_poly.pdbx_seq_one_letter_code
_entity_poly.pdbx_strand_id
1 'polypeptide(L)'
;MMNSLTFAMEEQSSGFQDKVEVHVVIGNESCDLDSAVCSVVLAYFLTLTSGTKDVVFIPVLDIPQQKYHLRTETTFLLRKHGISDELLTFNDQIDLDDLHRQLKLKLSLVDHNILPQKYIRLDDCVVSVTDHRPQVRKQDNRLVS
;
A
#
# COMPACT_ATOMS: atom_id res chain seq x y z
N MET A 1 0.75 -24.46 -7.12
CA MET A 1 0.54 -23.12 -7.72
C MET A 1 0.83 -22.12 -6.63
N MET A 2 1.90 -21.33 -6.77
CA MET A 2 2.18 -20.22 -5.85
C MET A 2 1.14 -19.12 -6.09
N ASN A 3 0.53 -18.59 -5.02
CA ASN A 3 -0.41 -17.47 -5.12
C ASN A 3 0.37 -16.20 -5.51
N SER A 4 -0.22 -15.34 -6.35
CA SER A 4 0.41 -14.10 -6.79
C SER A 4 0.72 -13.13 -5.62
N LEU A 5 0.00 -13.24 -4.51
CA LEU A 5 0.35 -12.56 -3.24
C LEU A 5 1.66 -13.09 -2.67
N THR A 6 1.86 -14.41 -2.67
CA THR A 6 3.12 -15.03 -2.24
C THR A 6 4.29 -14.60 -3.13
N PHE A 7 4.06 -14.42 -4.44
CA PHE A 7 5.09 -14.00 -5.39
C PHE A 7 5.60 -12.57 -5.14
N ALA A 8 4.70 -11.60 -4.94
CA ALA A 8 5.07 -10.23 -4.59
C ALA A 8 5.80 -10.14 -3.23
N MET A 9 5.57 -11.13 -2.36
CA MET A 9 6.17 -11.23 -1.02
C MET A 9 7.49 -12.02 -0.99
N GLU A 10 7.68 -13.04 -1.84
CA GLU A 10 8.96 -13.73 -2.02
C GLU A 10 10.04 -12.80 -2.59
N GLU A 11 9.66 -11.89 -3.50
CA GLU A 11 10.57 -10.83 -3.97
C GLU A 11 11.01 -9.88 -2.85
N GLN A 12 10.22 -9.69 -1.78
CA GLN A 12 10.66 -8.91 -0.61
C GLN A 12 11.84 -9.57 0.13
N SER A 13 11.98 -10.90 0.03
CA SER A 13 13.04 -11.66 0.71
C SER A 13 14.33 -11.76 -0.09
N SER A 14 14.27 -11.52 -1.41
CA SER A 14 15.45 -11.47 -2.28
C SER A 14 15.65 -10.05 -2.75
N GLY A 15 16.63 -9.34 -2.17
CA GLY A 15 16.83 -7.90 -2.32
C GLY A 15 16.44 -7.32 -3.68
N PHE A 16 15.63 -6.27 -3.64
CA PHE A 16 15.16 -5.52 -4.80
C PHE A 16 16.30 -5.31 -5.82
N GLN A 17 16.22 -5.98 -6.97
CA GLN A 17 17.12 -5.74 -8.09
C GLN A 17 17.04 -4.25 -8.48
N ASP A 18 18.14 -3.68 -8.96
CA ASP A 18 18.36 -2.22 -9.15
C ASP A 18 17.38 -1.49 -10.10
N LYS A 19 16.35 -2.17 -10.64
CA LYS A 19 15.40 -1.63 -11.62
C LYS A 19 13.92 -1.76 -11.28
N VAL A 20 13.57 -2.33 -10.14
CA VAL A 20 12.16 -2.57 -9.78
C VAL A 20 11.58 -1.32 -9.10
N GLU A 21 10.51 -0.78 -9.67
CA GLU A 21 9.70 0.28 -9.06
C GLU A 21 8.77 -0.34 -8.00
N VAL A 22 8.58 0.35 -6.88
CA VAL A 22 7.72 -0.10 -5.78
C VAL A 22 6.51 0.82 -5.68
N HIS A 23 5.35 0.26 -5.98
CA HIS A 23 4.07 0.95 -5.84
C HIS A 23 3.39 0.50 -4.55
N VAL A 24 3.45 1.35 -3.54
CA VAL A 24 2.79 1.13 -2.26
C VAL A 24 1.35 1.63 -2.31
N VAL A 25 0.41 0.77 -1.90
CA VAL A 25 -0.98 1.13 -1.63
C VAL A 25 -1.16 1.22 -0.12
N ILE A 26 -1.47 2.40 0.39
CA ILE A 26 -1.55 2.65 1.83
C ILE A 26 -2.94 3.17 2.22
N GLY A 27 -3.48 2.56 3.27
CA GLY A 27 -4.73 2.96 3.91
C GLY A 27 -4.53 4.05 4.96
N ASN A 28 -5.61 4.44 5.64
CA ASN A 28 -5.55 5.40 6.73
C ASN A 28 -4.84 4.80 7.98
N GLU A 29 -4.44 5.67 8.92
CA GLU A 29 -3.75 5.28 10.17
C GLU A 29 -4.65 4.61 11.24
N SER A 30 -5.98 4.68 11.07
CA SER A 30 -6.93 3.94 11.90
C SER A 30 -6.77 2.43 11.65
N CYS A 31 -6.48 2.06 10.40
CA CYS A 31 -6.43 0.68 9.91
C CYS A 31 -7.71 -0.09 10.30
N ASP A 32 -8.84 0.57 10.13
CA ASP A 32 -10.16 -0.07 10.14
C ASP A 32 -10.30 -1.10 9.00
N LEU A 33 -11.41 -1.82 9.01
CA LEU A 33 -11.63 -2.89 8.05
C LEU A 33 -11.62 -2.38 6.60
N ASP A 34 -12.21 -1.21 6.36
CA ASP A 34 -12.36 -0.64 5.01
C ASP A 34 -10.98 -0.28 4.43
N SER A 35 -10.20 0.52 5.15
CA SER A 35 -8.84 0.90 4.72
C SER A 35 -7.92 -0.31 4.53
N ALA A 36 -8.00 -1.33 5.40
CA ALA A 36 -7.19 -2.54 5.28
C ALA A 36 -7.57 -3.37 4.05
N VAL A 37 -8.87 -3.65 3.86
CA VAL A 37 -9.36 -4.44 2.73
C VAL A 37 -9.12 -3.70 1.41
N CYS A 38 -9.40 -2.39 1.35
CA CYS A 38 -9.13 -1.58 0.17
C CYS A 38 -7.66 -1.62 -0.24
N SER A 39 -6.73 -1.52 0.71
CA SER A 39 -5.30 -1.54 0.43
C SER A 39 -4.88 -2.89 -0.18
N VAL A 40 -5.28 -3.99 0.45
CA VAL A 40 -4.99 -5.36 -0.01
C VAL A 40 -5.59 -5.64 -1.38
N VAL A 41 -6.89 -5.34 -1.55
CA VAL A 41 -7.61 -5.62 -2.79
C VAL A 41 -7.06 -4.79 -3.95
N LEU A 42 -6.77 -3.50 -3.74
CA LEU A 42 -6.24 -2.65 -4.80
C LEU A 42 -4.82 -3.06 -5.21
N ALA A 43 -3.93 -3.35 -4.25
CA ALA A 43 -2.58 -3.82 -4.58
C ALA A 43 -2.61 -5.16 -5.35
N TYR A 44 -3.48 -6.08 -4.93
CA TYR A 44 -3.68 -7.35 -5.62
C TYR A 44 -4.23 -7.15 -7.02
N PHE A 45 -5.25 -6.30 -7.19
CA PHE A 45 -5.82 -5.98 -8.49
C PHE A 45 -4.77 -5.38 -9.43
N LEU A 46 -4.00 -4.40 -8.97
CA LEU A 46 -2.93 -3.78 -9.76
C LEU A 46 -1.88 -4.80 -10.18
N THR A 47 -1.49 -5.71 -9.29
CA THR A 47 -0.59 -6.84 -9.61
C THR A 47 -1.12 -7.67 -10.77
N LEU A 48 -2.42 -8.00 -10.77
CA LEU A 48 -3.03 -8.80 -11.81
C LEU A 48 -3.18 -8.05 -13.15
N THR A 49 -3.40 -6.74 -13.10
CA THR A 49 -3.74 -5.95 -14.30
C THR A 49 -2.57 -5.19 -14.93
N SER A 50 -1.47 -4.99 -14.21
CA SER A 50 -0.35 -4.15 -14.67
C SER A 50 0.33 -4.69 -15.94
N GLY A 51 0.36 -6.02 -16.11
CA GLY A 51 1.00 -6.68 -17.26
C GLY A 51 2.53 -6.52 -17.31
N THR A 52 3.15 -5.88 -16.31
CA THR A 52 4.60 -5.68 -16.21
C THR A 52 5.18 -6.40 -15.00
N LYS A 53 6.46 -6.78 -15.10
CA LYS A 53 7.26 -7.33 -14.01
C LYS A 53 8.21 -6.30 -13.39
N ASP A 54 8.22 -5.07 -13.92
CA ASP A 54 9.13 -4.01 -13.48
C ASP A 54 8.57 -3.22 -12.28
N VAL A 55 7.34 -3.51 -11.87
CA VAL A 55 6.65 -2.85 -10.75
C VAL A 55 6.13 -3.89 -9.76
N VAL A 56 6.46 -3.70 -8.49
CA VAL A 56 5.92 -4.49 -7.39
C VAL A 56 4.89 -3.67 -6.63
N PHE A 57 3.68 -4.22 -6.49
CA PHE A 57 2.59 -3.57 -5.76
C PHE A 57 2.51 -4.14 -4.35
N ILE A 58 2.64 -3.27 -3.34
CA ILE A 58 2.69 -3.68 -1.93
C ILE A 58 1.53 -3.02 -1.17
N PRO A 59 0.60 -3.80 -0.58
CA PRO A 59 -0.37 -3.25 0.35
C PRO A 59 0.30 -2.98 1.70
N VAL A 60 0.22 -1.75 2.20
CA VAL A 60 0.76 -1.37 3.51
C VAL A 60 -0.39 -1.00 4.44
N LEU A 61 -0.48 -1.72 5.55
CA LEU A 61 -1.35 -1.35 6.68
C LEU A 61 -0.65 -0.29 7.52
N ASP A 62 -1.27 0.90 7.66
CA ASP A 62 -0.64 2.05 8.30
C ASP A 62 -0.65 2.01 9.83
N ILE A 63 -0.24 0.87 10.38
CA ILE A 63 0.00 0.62 11.79
C ILE A 63 1.23 -0.28 11.94
N PRO A 64 1.93 -0.23 13.09
CA PRO A 64 2.99 -1.18 13.36
C PRO A 64 2.40 -2.59 13.57
N GLN A 65 3.13 -3.63 13.15
CA GLN A 65 2.68 -5.03 13.24
C GLN A 65 2.20 -5.40 14.65
N GLN A 66 2.91 -4.92 15.67
CA GLN A 66 2.59 -5.19 17.08
C GLN A 66 1.21 -4.68 17.50
N LYS A 67 0.65 -3.69 16.79
CA LYS A 67 -0.69 -3.13 17.06
C LYS A 67 -1.80 -3.81 16.28
N TYR A 68 -1.48 -4.71 15.34
CA TYR A 68 -2.47 -5.35 14.46
C TYR A 68 -3.52 -6.14 15.23
N HIS A 69 -3.12 -6.89 16.27
CA HIS A 69 -4.03 -7.70 17.09
C HIS A 69 -5.17 -6.88 17.76
N LEU A 70 -5.00 -5.57 17.91
CA LEU A 70 -6.03 -4.68 18.46
C LEU A 70 -7.15 -4.39 17.45
N ARG A 71 -6.95 -4.69 16.16
CA ARG A 71 -7.92 -4.50 15.08
C ARG A 71 -8.69 -5.79 14.91
N THR A 72 -9.50 -6.11 15.90
CA THR A 72 -10.11 -7.44 16.06
C THR A 72 -10.98 -7.83 14.87
N GLU A 73 -11.79 -6.91 14.34
CA GLU A 73 -12.62 -7.14 13.16
C GLU A 73 -11.77 -7.40 11.91
N THR A 74 -10.82 -6.51 11.61
CA THR A 74 -9.89 -6.64 10.49
C THR A 74 -9.11 -7.96 10.56
N THR A 75 -8.54 -8.26 11.72
CA THR A 75 -7.76 -9.48 11.97
C THR A 75 -8.64 -10.73 11.79
N PHE A 76 -9.85 -10.71 12.34
CA PHE A 76 -10.78 -11.82 12.22
C PHE A 76 -11.16 -12.08 10.76
N LEU A 77 -11.52 -11.03 10.01
CA LEU A 77 -11.98 -11.19 8.63
C LEU A 77 -10.85 -11.68 7.72
N LEU A 78 -9.67 -11.07 7.79
CA LEU A 78 -8.53 -11.45 6.95
C LEU A 78 -8.12 -12.90 7.23
N ARG A 79 -8.01 -13.30 8.50
CA ARG A 79 -7.72 -14.70 8.87
C ARG A 79 -8.80 -15.66 8.41
N LYS A 80 -10.08 -15.30 8.51
CA LYS A 80 -11.21 -16.12 8.02
C LYS A 80 -11.10 -16.39 6.52
N HIS A 81 -10.49 -15.48 5.76
CA HIS A 81 -10.23 -15.63 4.33
C HIS A 81 -8.84 -16.17 3.99
N GLY A 82 -8.09 -16.67 4.99
CA GLY A 82 -6.78 -17.30 4.78
C GLY A 82 -5.64 -16.30 4.58
N ILE A 83 -5.85 -15.02 4.89
CA ILE A 83 -4.81 -13.99 4.87
C ILE A 83 -4.23 -13.92 6.28
N SER A 84 -3.09 -14.59 6.47
CA SER A 84 -2.33 -14.54 7.73
C SER A 84 -1.58 -13.22 7.85
N ASP A 85 -1.21 -12.87 9.08
CA ASP A 85 -0.47 -11.66 9.41
C ASP A 85 0.92 -11.63 8.73
N GLU A 86 1.47 -12.79 8.37
CA GLU A 86 2.73 -12.95 7.61
C GLU A 86 2.59 -12.53 6.14
N LEU A 87 1.36 -12.48 5.62
CA LEU A 87 1.03 -12.06 4.27
C LEU A 87 0.73 -10.55 4.16
N LEU A 88 0.89 -9.81 5.25
CA LEU A 88 0.60 -8.38 5.33
C LEU A 88 1.89 -7.60 5.56
N THR A 89 2.00 -6.43 4.91
CA THR A 89 3.08 -5.48 5.18
C THR A 89 2.56 -4.38 6.09
N PHE A 90 3.29 -4.14 7.18
CA PHE A 90 3.01 -3.10 8.16
C PHE A 90 3.95 -1.91 7.95
N ASN A 91 3.57 -0.73 8.44
CA ASN A 91 4.34 0.48 8.21
C ASN A 91 5.74 0.49 8.85
N ASP A 92 5.98 -0.39 9.83
CA ASP A 92 7.27 -0.58 10.50
C ASP A 92 8.16 -1.63 9.83
N GLN A 93 7.70 -2.22 8.72
CA GLN A 93 8.42 -3.25 7.96
C GLN A 93 8.95 -2.74 6.61
N ILE A 94 8.57 -1.53 6.19
CA ILE A 94 8.94 -0.93 4.91
C ILE A 94 9.44 0.51 5.12
N ASP A 95 10.63 0.82 4.61
CA ASP A 95 11.18 2.17 4.66
C ASP A 95 10.77 2.95 3.41
N LEU A 96 9.63 3.64 3.50
CA LEU A 96 9.11 4.47 2.41
C LEU A 96 10.03 5.65 2.09
N ASP A 97 10.71 6.22 3.10
CA ASP A 97 11.62 7.33 2.88
C ASP A 97 12.85 6.88 2.10
N ASP A 98 13.34 5.65 2.32
CA ASP A 98 14.44 5.09 1.54
C ASP A 98 14.05 4.81 0.09
N LEU A 99 12.88 4.21 -0.13
CA LEU A 99 12.34 4.00 -1.48
C LEU A 99 12.16 5.33 -2.23
N HIS A 100 11.73 6.38 -1.54
CA HIS A 100 11.61 7.73 -2.09
C HIS A 100 12.98 8.31 -2.47
N ARG A 101 13.98 8.23 -1.57
CA ARG A 101 15.36 8.68 -1.85
C ARG A 101 15.97 7.97 -3.05
N GLN A 102 15.62 6.70 -3.26
CA GLN A 102 16.07 5.91 -4.41
C GLN A 102 15.28 6.19 -5.69
N LEU A 103 14.27 7.08 -5.67
CA LEU A 103 13.36 7.38 -6.79
C LEU A 103 12.61 6.14 -7.30
N LYS A 104 12.31 5.20 -6.40
CA LYS A 104 11.61 3.94 -6.71
C LYS A 104 10.17 3.92 -6.20
N LEU A 105 9.73 4.92 -5.44
CA LEU A 105 8.44 4.91 -4.76
C LEU A 105 7.32 5.56 -5.60
N LYS A 106 6.20 4.83 -5.72
CA LYS A 106 4.87 5.38 -6.03
C LYS A 106 3.90 5.09 -4.89
N LEU A 107 2.97 6.00 -4.65
CA LEU A 107 1.96 5.90 -3.60
C LEU A 107 0.54 6.00 -4.14
N SER A 108 -0.31 5.08 -3.71
CA SER A 108 -1.77 5.18 -3.83
C SER A 108 -2.38 5.26 -2.44
N LEU A 109 -3.21 6.28 -2.22
CA LEU A 109 -3.93 6.46 -0.94
C LEU A 109 -5.34 5.88 -1.06
N VAL A 110 -5.77 5.11 -0.06
CA VAL A 110 -7.14 4.59 0.04
C VAL A 110 -7.79 4.97 1.37
N ASP A 111 -9.08 5.29 1.33
CA ASP A 111 -9.89 5.71 2.50
C ASP A 111 -9.29 6.93 3.26
N HIS A 112 -8.49 7.72 2.55
CA HIS A 112 -8.06 9.05 2.94
C HIS A 112 -7.51 9.80 1.72
N ASN A 113 -7.59 11.12 1.77
CA ASN A 113 -7.13 12.01 0.70
C ASN A 113 -6.00 12.96 1.13
N ILE A 114 -5.57 12.90 2.39
CA ILE A 114 -4.51 13.74 2.95
C ILE A 114 -3.46 12.84 3.59
N LEU A 115 -2.21 12.96 3.13
CA LEU A 115 -1.10 12.28 3.80
C LEU A 115 -0.97 12.79 5.24
N PRO A 116 -0.88 11.88 6.24
CA PRO A 116 -0.57 12.28 7.60
C PRO A 116 0.81 12.93 7.65
N GLN A 117 1.06 13.75 8.69
CA GLN A 117 2.29 14.56 8.80
C GLN A 117 3.58 13.73 8.67
N LYS A 118 3.57 12.47 9.10
CA LYS A 118 4.70 11.53 8.96
C LYS A 118 5.08 11.22 7.50
N TYR A 119 4.15 11.34 6.56
CA TYR A 119 4.34 11.05 5.15
C TYR A 119 4.34 12.29 4.26
N ILE A 120 4.24 13.50 4.82
CA ILE A 120 4.10 14.73 4.04
C ILE A 120 5.22 14.95 3.00
N ARG A 121 6.40 14.38 3.26
CA ARG A 121 7.56 14.46 2.36
C ARG A 121 7.42 13.59 1.11
N LEU A 122 6.48 12.65 1.11
CA LEU A 122 6.21 11.70 0.03
C LEU A 122 5.03 12.16 -0.85
N ASP A 123 4.58 13.42 -0.72
CA ASP A 123 3.42 13.94 -1.44
C ASP A 123 3.60 13.88 -2.97
N ASP A 124 4.84 14.07 -3.43
CA ASP A 124 5.26 13.96 -4.84
C ASP A 124 5.21 12.53 -5.40
N CYS A 125 5.25 11.51 -4.53
CA CYS A 125 5.08 10.12 -4.92
C CYS A 125 3.61 9.71 -5.11
N VAL A 126 2.63 10.53 -4.69
CA VAL A 126 1.23 10.13 -4.73
C VAL A 126 0.69 10.19 -6.15
N VAL A 127 0.44 9.03 -6.74
CA VAL A 127 -0.05 8.87 -8.12
C VAL A 127 -1.57 8.65 -8.20
N SER A 128 -2.21 8.18 -7.12
CA SER A 128 -3.66 8.08 -7.07
C SER A 128 -4.22 8.19 -5.65
N VAL A 129 -5.49 8.59 -5.56
CA VAL A 129 -6.25 8.71 -4.32
C VAL A 129 -7.65 8.15 -4.57
N THR A 130 -8.05 7.16 -3.78
CA THR A 130 -9.39 6.56 -3.78
C THR A 130 -10.00 6.77 -2.40
N ASP A 131 -10.85 7.79 -2.27
CA ASP A 131 -11.45 8.17 -1.00
C ASP A 131 -12.94 8.45 -1.20
N HIS A 132 -13.74 8.00 -0.23
CA HIS A 132 -15.18 8.22 -0.16
C HIS A 132 -15.57 9.45 0.70
N ARG A 133 -14.60 10.08 1.38
CA ARG A 133 -14.79 11.31 2.18
C ARG A 133 -14.81 12.55 1.26
N PRO A 134 -15.41 13.68 1.71
CA PRO A 134 -15.39 14.92 0.95
C PRO A 134 -13.97 15.32 0.52
N GLN A 135 -13.79 15.68 -0.76
CA GLN A 135 -12.47 15.98 -1.29
C GLN A 135 -11.90 17.27 -0.68
N VAL A 136 -10.79 17.13 0.05
CA VAL A 136 -10.03 18.26 0.60
C VAL A 136 -8.80 18.54 -0.25
N ARG A 137 -8.25 17.52 -0.93
CA ARG A 137 -7.12 17.68 -1.85
C ARG A 137 -7.60 18.35 -3.14
N LYS A 138 -6.99 19.47 -3.52
CA LYS A 138 -7.19 20.06 -4.86
C LYS A 138 -6.55 19.12 -5.88
N GLN A 139 -7.34 18.56 -6.80
CA GLN A 139 -6.77 17.90 -7.97
C GLN A 139 -5.98 18.95 -8.77
N ASP A 140 -4.68 18.74 -8.97
CA ASP A 140 -3.89 19.61 -9.85
C ASP A 140 -4.37 19.35 -11.28
N ASN A 141 -5.17 20.27 -11.83
CA ASN A 141 -5.80 20.20 -13.15
C ASN A 141 -4.74 20.44 -14.26
N ARG A 142 -3.67 19.65 -14.29
CA ARG A 142 -2.57 19.77 -15.25
C ARG A 142 -2.58 18.76 -16.38
N LEU A 143 -3.75 18.23 -16.73
CA LEU A 143 -3.94 17.47 -17.97
C LEU A 143 -5.29 17.80 -18.62
N VAL A 144 -5.42 19.01 -19.14
CA VAL A 144 -6.26 19.33 -20.31
C VAL A 144 -5.67 20.56 -21.00
N SER A 145 -4.76 20.32 -21.93
CA SER A 145 -4.49 21.16 -23.10
C SER A 145 -3.76 20.34 -24.15
#